data_AF-A0A958DEJ8-F1
#
_entry.id   AF-A0A958DEJ8-F1
#
_cell.length_a   1.000
_cell.length_b   1.000
_cell.length_c   1.000
_cell.angle_alpha   90.00
_cell.angle_beta   90.00
_cell.angle_gamma   90.00
#
_symmetry.space_group_name_H-M   'P 1'
#
loop_
_entity.id
_entity.type
_entity.pdbx_description
1 polymer ?
#
loop_
_entity_poly.entity_id
_entity_poly.type
_entity_poly.pdbx_seq_one_letter_code
_entity_poly.pdbx_strand_id
1 'polypeptide(L)'
;CISWIIGHLSAQEDAYWNGAAQGTPVAPHLRELLSSGQVDVLPPLDEMWSTWGAITAAADRYLDTVTAEILLQHPLREGKPHAENYGTMLYRNIYHYWFHTGEAHAVRQMLGHGELPQFVGDMRTAVFR
;
A
#
# COMPACT_ATOMS: atom_id res chain seq x y z
N CYS A 1 -9.43 -10.82 -7.07
CA CYS A 1 -8.52 -10.79 -8.24
C CYS A 1 -7.19 -10.17 -7.81
N ILE A 2 -6.04 -10.62 -8.34
CA ILE A 2 -4.72 -10.03 -8.02
C ILE A 2 -4.66 -8.54 -8.42
N SER A 3 -5.25 -8.15 -9.56
CA SER A 3 -5.29 -6.73 -9.97
C SER A 3 -6.06 -5.86 -8.99
N TRP A 4 -7.19 -6.36 -8.47
CA TRP A 4 -7.96 -5.68 -7.42
C TRP A 4 -7.13 -5.54 -6.14
N ILE A 5 -6.40 -6.58 -5.72
CA ILE A 5 -5.51 -6.50 -4.53
C ILE A 5 -4.47 -5.39 -4.70
N ILE A 6 -3.80 -5.33 -5.85
CA ILE A 6 -2.80 -4.30 -6.13
C ILE A 6 -3.42 -2.91 -6.05
N GLY A 7 -4.56 -2.70 -6.71
CA GLY A 7 -5.23 -1.41 -6.67
C GLY A 7 -5.77 -1.04 -5.28
N HIS A 8 -6.24 -2.01 -4.49
CA HIS A 8 -6.68 -1.81 -3.11
C HIS A 8 -5.53 -1.34 -2.20
N LEU A 9 -4.36 -2.01 -2.30
CA LEU A 9 -3.14 -1.59 -1.60
C LEU A 9 -2.72 -0.18 -2.04
N SER A 10 -2.75 0.08 -3.35
CA SER A 10 -2.41 1.38 -3.94
C SER A 10 -3.29 2.52 -3.40
N ALA A 11 -4.60 2.27 -3.25
CA ALA A 11 -5.53 3.28 -2.75
C ALA A 11 -5.23 3.70 -1.29
N GLN A 12 -4.81 2.75 -0.44
CA GLN A 12 -4.40 3.07 0.92
C GLN A 12 -3.06 3.83 0.95
N GLU A 13 -2.08 3.36 0.17
CA GLU A 13 -0.76 3.98 0.02
C GLU A 13 -0.88 5.45 -0.38
N ASP A 14 -1.67 5.72 -1.43
CA ASP A 14 -1.86 7.06 -1.97
C ASP A 14 -2.58 7.97 -0.97
N ALA A 15 -3.61 7.46 -0.30
CA ALA A 15 -4.34 8.25 0.68
C ALA A 15 -3.50 8.61 1.90
N TYR A 16 -2.61 7.71 2.35
CA TYR A 16 -1.78 7.93 3.53
C TYR A 16 -0.60 8.86 3.22
N TRP A 17 0.21 8.52 2.23
CA TRP A 17 1.52 9.14 2.06
C TRP A 17 1.50 10.29 1.07
N ASN A 18 0.77 10.15 -0.04
CA ASN A 18 0.68 11.22 -1.03
C ASN A 18 -0.40 12.22 -0.64
N GLY A 19 -1.55 11.73 -0.18
CA GLY A 19 -2.69 12.55 0.27
C GLY A 19 -2.44 13.15 1.65
N ALA A 20 -2.48 12.34 2.72
CA ALA A 20 -2.49 12.86 4.08
C ALA A 20 -1.13 13.43 4.54
N ALA A 21 0.00 12.89 4.07
CA ALA A 21 1.31 13.38 4.45
C ALA A 21 1.84 14.51 3.54
N GLN A 22 1.63 14.41 2.22
CA GLN A 22 2.19 15.36 1.25
C GLN A 22 1.16 16.32 0.63
N GLY A 23 -0.15 16.08 0.78
CA GLY A 23 -1.20 16.90 0.16
C GLY A 23 -1.30 16.80 -1.37
N THR A 24 -0.65 15.81 -1.99
CA THR A 24 -0.51 15.63 -3.44
C THR A 24 -0.83 14.18 -3.87
N PRO A 25 -2.09 13.72 -3.73
CA PRO A 25 -2.46 12.35 -4.12
C PRO A 25 -2.22 12.13 -5.62
N VAL A 26 -1.72 10.95 -5.98
CA VAL A 26 -1.37 10.57 -7.36
C VAL A 26 -2.58 10.02 -8.10
N ALA A 27 -3.38 9.16 -7.45
CA ALA A 27 -4.53 8.49 -8.06
C ALA A 27 -5.73 8.45 -7.09
N PRO A 28 -6.26 9.62 -6.66
CA PRO A 28 -7.26 9.69 -5.59
C PRO A 28 -8.56 8.93 -5.89
N HIS A 29 -8.90 8.76 -7.17
CA HIS A 29 -10.08 8.04 -7.64
C HIS A 29 -10.08 6.55 -7.25
N LEU A 30 -8.90 5.93 -7.04
CA LEU A 30 -8.80 4.52 -6.66
C LEU A 30 -9.48 4.22 -5.31
N ARG A 31 -9.50 5.19 -4.40
CA ARG A 31 -10.13 5.03 -3.09
C ARG A 31 -11.64 4.80 -3.17
N GLU A 32 -12.30 5.40 -4.15
CA GLU A 32 -13.73 5.23 -4.38
C GLU A 32 -13.98 3.89 -5.10
N LEU A 33 -13.18 3.61 -6.13
CA LEU A 33 -13.34 2.45 -7.01
C LEU A 33 -13.02 1.11 -6.32
N LEU A 34 -12.03 1.09 -5.42
CA LEU A 34 -11.46 -0.14 -4.85
C LEU A 34 -11.60 -0.20 -3.32
N SER A 35 -12.67 0.41 -2.81
CA SER A 35 -13.03 0.33 -1.40
C SER A 35 -13.53 -1.07 -1.01
N SER A 36 -13.36 -1.44 0.26
CA SER A 36 -13.84 -2.70 0.81
C SER A 36 -15.32 -2.91 0.50
N GLY A 37 -15.65 -4.05 -0.12
CA GLY A 37 -17.03 -4.42 -0.49
C GLY A 37 -17.41 -4.16 -1.96
N GLN A 38 -16.59 -3.42 -2.71
CA GLN A 38 -16.77 -3.23 -4.16
C GLN A 38 -16.06 -4.37 -4.92
N VAL A 39 -16.67 -5.56 -4.91
CA VAL A 39 -16.10 -6.80 -5.47
C VAL A 39 -16.33 -6.97 -6.99
N ASP A 40 -17.15 -6.12 -7.60
CA ASP A 40 -17.56 -6.25 -9.01
C ASP A 40 -16.62 -5.56 -10.01
N VAL A 41 -15.59 -4.84 -9.52
CA VAL A 41 -14.61 -4.17 -10.38
C VAL A 41 -13.42 -5.09 -10.61
N LEU A 42 -13.15 -5.40 -11.88
CA LEU A 42 -11.96 -6.11 -12.33
C LEU A 42 -11.03 -5.13 -13.06
N PRO A 43 -10.17 -4.38 -12.34
CA PRO A 43 -9.30 -3.42 -12.99
C PRO A 43 -8.22 -4.14 -13.82
N PRO A 44 -7.73 -3.56 -14.93
CA PRO A 44 -6.63 -4.10 -15.70
C PRO A 44 -5.36 -4.27 -14.83
N LEU A 45 -4.70 -5.42 -14.95
CA LEU A 45 -3.54 -5.75 -14.11
C LEU A 45 -2.36 -4.82 -14.38
N ASP A 46 -2.08 -4.53 -15.64
CA ASP A 46 -1.03 -3.62 -16.09
C ASP A 46 -1.24 -2.19 -15.58
N GLU A 47 -2.47 -1.69 -15.66
CA GLU A 47 -2.85 -0.39 -15.13
C GLU A 47 -2.65 -0.32 -13.62
N MET A 48 -3.14 -1.30 -12.86
CA MET A 48 -2.98 -1.33 -11.40
C MET A 48 -1.51 -1.47 -11.01
N TRP A 49 -0.74 -2.28 -11.73
CA TRP A 49 0.70 -2.45 -11.48
C TRP A 49 1.48 -1.15 -11.72
N SER A 50 1.24 -0.48 -12.85
CA SER A 50 1.88 0.81 -13.15
C SER A 50 1.47 1.90 -12.16
N THR A 51 0.20 1.93 -11.78
CA THR A 51 -0.33 2.93 -10.84
C THR A 51 0.25 2.73 -9.45
N TRP A 52 0.33 1.48 -8.98
CA TRP A 52 1.00 1.13 -7.73
C TRP A 52 2.46 1.61 -7.70
N GLY A 53 3.21 1.39 -8.79
CA GLY A 53 4.60 1.84 -8.91
C GLY A 53 4.74 3.36 -8.84
N ALA A 54 3.84 4.10 -9.48
CA ALA A 54 3.85 5.58 -9.42
C ALA A 54 3.51 6.10 -8.01
N ILE A 55 2.52 5.51 -7.35
CA ILE A 55 2.09 5.89 -6.00
C ILE A 55 3.20 5.62 -4.98
N THR A 56 3.81 4.43 -5.02
CA THR A 56 4.89 4.05 -4.08
C THR A 56 6.14 4.91 -4.27
N ALA A 57 6.56 5.16 -5.52
CA ALA A 57 7.67 6.08 -5.78
C ALA A 57 7.39 7.51 -5.29
N ALA A 58 6.15 7.98 -5.36
CA ALA A 58 5.76 9.28 -4.80
C ALA A 58 5.72 9.26 -3.26
N ALA A 59 5.31 8.14 -2.66
CA ALA A 59 5.27 7.93 -1.21
C ALA A 59 6.66 7.88 -0.60
N ASP A 60 7.63 7.27 -1.28
CA ASP A 60 9.03 7.18 -0.85
C ASP A 60 9.62 8.57 -0.54
N ARG A 61 9.24 9.60 -1.31
CA ARG A 61 9.69 11.00 -1.05
C ARG A 61 9.35 11.49 0.35
N TYR A 62 8.24 11.04 0.93
CA TYR A 62 7.89 11.34 2.31
C TYR A 62 8.53 10.32 3.26
N LEU A 63 8.40 9.02 2.97
CA LEU A 63 8.86 7.95 3.85
C LEU A 63 10.37 8.00 4.12
N ASP A 64 11.18 8.43 3.14
CA ASP A 64 12.63 8.65 3.28
C ASP A 64 12.99 9.77 4.27
N THR A 65 12.04 10.64 4.62
CA THR A 65 12.24 11.75 5.56
C THR A 65 11.75 11.43 6.97
N VAL A 66 11.07 10.30 7.17
CA VAL A 66 10.38 9.97 8.42
C VAL A 66 11.37 9.70 9.54
N THR A 67 11.24 10.47 10.63
CA THR A 67 11.94 10.27 11.89
C THR A 67 11.00 9.74 12.97
N ALA A 68 11.55 9.31 14.11
CA ALA A 68 10.75 8.88 15.26
C ALA A 68 9.79 9.99 15.75
N GLU A 69 10.22 11.26 15.70
CA GLU A 69 9.40 12.41 16.06
C GLU A 69 8.24 12.61 15.08
N ILE A 70 8.48 12.42 13.78
CA ILE A 70 7.42 12.51 12.75
C ILE A 70 6.38 11.41 12.96
N LEU A 71 6.80 10.19 13.30
CA LEU A 71 5.87 9.07 13.55
C LEU A 71 4.87 9.35 14.68
N LEU A 72 5.20 10.23 15.63
CA LEU A 72 4.31 10.62 16.73
C LEU A 72 3.28 11.70 16.32
N GLN A 73 3.45 12.34 15.17
CA GLN A 73 2.57 13.41 14.69
C GLN A 73 1.32 12.84 14.01
N HIS A 74 0.25 13.63 13.98
CA HIS A 74 -1.01 13.31 13.31
C HIS A 74 -1.13 14.10 12.01
N PRO A 75 -1.49 13.48 10.88
CA PRO A 75 -1.80 14.22 9.66
C PRO A 75 -2.96 15.18 9.90
N LEU A 76 -2.87 16.36 9.31
CA LEU A 76 -3.91 17.37 9.39
C LEU A 76 -4.80 17.29 8.14
N ARG A 77 -6.11 17.21 8.35
CA ARG A 77 -7.11 17.40 7.30
C ARG A 77 -7.98 18.58 7.66
N GLU A 78 -7.96 19.62 6.82
CA GLU A 78 -8.71 20.86 7.06
C GLU A 78 -8.41 21.47 8.45
N GLY A 79 -7.15 21.39 8.86
CA GLY A 79 -6.69 21.88 10.17
C GLY A 79 -7.04 20.99 11.36
N LYS A 80 -7.72 19.87 11.16
CA LYS A 80 -8.05 18.91 12.23
C LYS A 80 -7.12 17.70 12.19
N PRO A 81 -6.60 17.25 13.35
CA PRO A 81 -5.77 16.06 13.40
C PRO A 81 -6.58 14.81 13.08
N HIS A 82 -6.00 13.92 12.28
CA HIS A 82 -6.49 12.57 12.08
C HIS A 82 -6.47 11.78 13.39
N ALA A 83 -7.34 10.77 13.55
CA ALA A 83 -7.43 10.00 14.78
C ALA A 83 -6.15 9.19 15.08
N GLU A 84 -5.48 8.71 14.03
CA GLU A 84 -4.25 7.93 14.10
C GLU A 84 -3.04 8.81 13.75
N ASN A 85 -1.91 8.58 14.43
CA ASN A 85 -0.62 9.19 14.08
C ASN A 85 0.05 8.45 12.91
N TYR A 86 1.08 9.05 12.32
CA TYR A 86 1.82 8.47 11.20
C TYR A 86 2.42 7.10 11.53
N GLY A 87 2.87 6.87 12.77
CA GLY A 87 3.36 5.56 13.21
C GLY A 87 2.30 4.46 13.18
N THR A 88 1.09 4.77 13.62
CA THR A 88 -0.04 3.83 13.59
C THR A 88 -0.45 3.56 12.13
N MET A 89 -0.52 4.60 11.31
CA MET A 89 -0.80 4.47 9.88
C MET A 89 0.26 3.62 9.17
N LEU A 90 1.53 3.76 9.53
CA LEU A 90 2.62 2.95 8.99
C LEU A 90 2.47 1.47 9.38
N TYR A 91 2.17 1.18 10.65
CA TYR A 91 1.88 -0.20 11.08
C TYR A 91 0.69 -0.80 10.33
N ARG A 92 -0.40 -0.04 10.18
CA ARG A 92 -1.54 -0.49 9.39
C ARG A 92 -1.15 -0.80 7.96
N ASN A 93 -0.34 0.06 7.33
CA ASN A 93 0.11 -0.15 5.97
C ASN A 93 0.96 -1.42 5.83
N ILE A 94 1.94 -1.61 6.72
CA ILE A 94 2.78 -2.81 6.74
C ILE A 94 1.93 -4.08 6.90
N TYR A 95 1.05 -4.13 7.91
CA TYR A 95 0.21 -5.31 8.14
C TYR A 95 -0.78 -5.57 7.01
N HIS A 96 -1.31 -4.51 6.41
CA HIS A 96 -2.20 -4.59 5.26
C HIS A 96 -1.50 -5.21 4.03
N TYR A 97 -0.28 -4.78 3.72
CA TYR A 97 0.53 -5.38 2.66
C TYR A 97 0.85 -6.84 2.94
N TRP A 98 1.27 -7.17 4.16
CA TRP A 98 1.55 -8.56 4.55
C TRP A 98 0.34 -9.47 4.34
N PHE A 99 -0.83 -9.02 4.80
CA PHE A 99 -2.08 -9.77 4.67
C PHE A 99 -2.43 -10.04 3.19
N HIS A 100 -2.52 -8.98 2.38
CA HIS A 100 -2.92 -9.11 0.98
C HIS A 100 -1.84 -9.72 0.07
N THR A 101 -0.56 -9.64 0.43
CA THR A 101 0.49 -10.41 -0.23
C THR A 101 0.28 -11.92 -0.01
N GLY A 102 -0.14 -12.31 1.20
CA GLY A 102 -0.54 -13.68 1.49
C GLY A 102 -1.75 -14.14 0.66
N GLU A 103 -2.77 -13.29 0.51
CA GLU A 103 -3.92 -13.60 -0.36
C GLU A 103 -3.51 -13.74 -1.83
N ALA A 104 -2.68 -12.82 -2.34
CA ALA A 104 -2.17 -12.90 -3.71
C ALA A 104 -1.34 -14.18 -3.92
N HIS A 105 -0.55 -14.59 -2.92
CA HIS A 105 0.17 -15.86 -2.93
C HIS A 105 -0.78 -17.07 -2.97
N ALA A 106 -1.82 -17.09 -2.13
CA ALA A 106 -2.82 -18.16 -2.13
C ALA A 106 -3.56 -18.25 -3.47
N VAL A 107 -3.92 -17.12 -4.09
CA VAL A 107 -4.50 -17.10 -5.44
C VAL A 107 -3.55 -17.73 -6.45
N ARG A 108 -2.26 -17.40 -6.42
CA ARG A 108 -1.25 -18.02 -7.31
C ARG A 108 -1.14 -19.54 -7.09
N GLN A 109 -1.21 -20.01 -5.85
CA GLN A 109 -1.23 -21.44 -5.53
C GLN A 109 -2.45 -22.13 -6.16
N MET A 110 -3.63 -21.56 -6.00
CA MET A 110 -4.87 -22.10 -6.56
C MET A 110 -4.88 -22.14 -8.10
N LEU A 111 -4.18 -21.19 -8.73
CA LEU A 111 -3.98 -21.16 -10.20
C LEU A 111 -2.90 -22.13 -10.69
N GLY A 112 -2.24 -22.87 -9.79
CA GLY A 112 -1.20 -23.85 -10.15
C GLY A 112 0.13 -23.22 -10.59
N HIS A 113 0.39 -21.96 -10.22
CA HIS A 113 1.67 -21.32 -10.55
C HIS A 113 2.83 -21.98 -9.76
N GLY A 114 3.92 -22.29 -10.45
CA GLY A 114 5.18 -22.74 -9.84
C GLY A 114 6.07 -21.58 -9.36
N GLU A 115 7.25 -21.92 -8.83
CA GLU A 115 8.28 -20.96 -8.37
C GLU A 115 7.72 -19.89 -7.42
N LEU A 116 6.96 -20.33 -6.41
CA LEU A 116 6.36 -19.44 -5.42
C LEU A 116 7.36 -19.08 -4.32
N PRO A 117 7.44 -17.79 -3.92
CA PRO A 117 8.33 -17.37 -2.86
C PRO A 117 7.89 -17.94 -1.51
N GLN A 118 8.85 -18.35 -0.67
CA GLN A 118 8.57 -18.82 0.70
C GLN A 118 8.58 -17.69 1.74
N PHE A 119 9.20 -16.56 1.40
CA PHE A 119 9.36 -15.40 2.28
C PHE A 119 8.95 -14.13 1.54
N VAL A 120 8.55 -13.12 2.28
CA VAL A 120 8.36 -11.78 1.75
C VAL A 120 9.75 -11.15 1.56
N GLY A 121 10.06 -10.74 0.33
CA GLY A 121 11.35 -10.13 -0.03
C GLY A 121 12.46 -11.14 -0.39
N ASP A 122 13.67 -10.62 -0.64
CA ASP A 122 14.84 -11.42 -1.02
C ASP A 122 15.76 -11.68 0.17
N MET A 123 15.85 -12.94 0.61
CA MET A 123 16.73 -13.34 1.72
C MET A 123 18.23 -13.26 1.38
N ARG A 124 18.60 -12.99 0.12
CA ARG A 124 19.98 -12.71 -0.27
C ARG A 124 20.49 -11.37 0.24
N THR A 125 19.60 -10.44 0.49
CA THR A 125 19.91 -9.08 0.97
C THR A 125 19.63 -8.88 2.46
N ALA A 126 19.34 -9.96 3.20
CA ALA A 126 19.08 -9.87 4.64
C ALA A 126 20.33 -9.36 5.39
N VAL A 127 20.14 -8.36 6.24
CA VAL A 127 21.22 -7.67 6.98
C VAL A 127 21.86 -8.58 8.03
N PHE A 128 21.11 -9.51 8.58
CA PHE A 128 21.58 -10.49 9.55
C PHE A 128 21.88 -11.81 8.85
N ARG A 129 23.14 -12.00 8.46
CA ARG A 129 23.68 -13.25 7.92
C ARG A 129 24.84 -13.73 8.76
#